data_AF-A0A838FP29-F1
#
_entry.id   AF-A0A838FP29-F1
#
_cell.length_a   1.000
_cell.length_b   1.000
_cell.length_c   1.000
_cell.angle_alpha   90.00
_cell.angle_beta   90.00
_cell.angle_gamma   90.00
#
_symmetry.space_group_name_H-M   'P 1'
#
loop_
_entity.id
_entity.type
_entity.pdbx_description
1 polymer ?
#
loop_
_entity_poly.entity_id
_entity_poly.type
_entity_poly.pdbx_seq_one_letter_code
_entity_poly.pdbx_strand_id
1 'polypeptide(L)' 'MEQDSETFAIIGAAMKVHRELGHGFLEIVYQTALALEFQERGIPFKAEVALPIRYKGK' A
#
# COMPACT_ATOMS: atom_id res chain seq x y z
N MET A 1 -19.05 -13.17 11.04
CA MET A 1 -17.79 -12.39 10.96
C MET A 1 -18.19 -11.06 10.38
N GLU A 2 -18.18 -9.99 11.18
CA GLU A 2 -18.37 -8.64 10.63
C GLU A 2 -17.22 -8.36 9.66
N GLN A 3 -17.56 -8.02 8.43
CA GLN A 3 -16.59 -7.70 7.40
C GLN A 3 -16.19 -6.24 7.60
N ASP A 4 -14.99 -6.02 8.12
CA ASP A 4 -14.46 -4.67 8.31
C ASP A 4 -14.30 -3.98 6.94
N SER A 5 -15.13 -2.96 6.71
CA SER A 5 -15.22 -2.27 5.42
C SER A 5 -13.92 -1.57 5.03
N GLU A 6 -13.14 -1.12 6.02
CA GLU A 6 -11.83 -0.51 5.83
C GLU A 6 -10.83 -1.54 5.32
N THR A 7 -10.71 -2.67 6.01
CA THR A 7 -9.86 -3.80 5.60
C THR A 7 -10.21 -4.27 4.19
N PHE A 8 -11.50 -4.40 3.87
CA PHE A 8 -11.93 -4.80 2.53
C PHE A 8 -11.50 -3.80 1.45
N ALA A 9 -11.63 -2.49 1.72
CA ALA A 9 -11.20 -1.45 0.79
C ALA A 9 -9.68 -1.45 0.56
N ILE A 10 -8.90 -1.60 1.63
CA ILE A 10 -7.43 -1.65 1.59
C ILE A 10 -6.95 -2.88 0.81
N ILE A 11 -7.47 -4.07 1.14
CA ILE A 11 -7.12 -5.31 0.44
C ILE A 11 -7.52 -5.21 -1.03
N GLY A 12 -8.72 -4.70 -1.33
CA GLY A 12 -9.20 -4.55 -2.70
C GLY A 12 -8.32 -3.61 -3.55
N ALA A 13 -7.78 -2.55 -2.96
CA ALA A 13 -6.80 -1.68 -3.62
C ALA A 13 -5.49 -2.41 -3.92
N ALA A 14 -4.93 -3.11 -2.93
CA ALA A 14 -3.71 -3.91 -3.11
C ALA A 14 -3.87 -5.02 -4.16
N MET A 15 -5.03 -5.69 -4.19
CA MET A 15 -5.35 -6.70 -5.20
C MET A 15 -5.43 -6.10 -6.61
N LYS A 16 -6.00 -4.90 -6.77
CA LYS A 16 -6.02 -4.22 -8.09
C LYS A 16 -4.60 -3.89 -8.54
N VAL A 17 -3.77 -3.30 -7.67
CA VAL A 17 -2.35 -3.03 -7.98
C VAL A 17 -1.61 -4.31 -8.37
N HIS A 18 -1.77 -5.39 -7.62
CA HIS A 18 -1.12 -6.67 -7.94
C HIS A 18 -1.62 -7.26 -9.26
N ARG A 19 -2.90 -7.13 -9.58
CA ARG A 19 -3.47 -7.61 -10.84
C ARG A 19 -2.94 -6.85 -12.06
N GLU A 20 -2.75 -5.54 -11.94
CA GLU A 20 -2.24 -4.69 -13.02
C GLU A 20 -0.72 -4.83 -13.20
N LEU A 21 0.05 -4.85 -12.11
CA LEU A 21 1.52 -4.87 -12.17
C LEU A 21 2.12 -6.28 -12.16
N GLY A 22 1.44 -7.27 -11.59
CA GLY A 22 2.04 -8.59 -11.35
C GLY A 22 3.22 -8.53 -10.37
N HIS A 23 4.13 -9.50 -10.48
CA HIS A 23 5.34 -9.61 -9.65
C HIS A 23 6.61 -9.18 -10.41
N GLY A 24 7.64 -8.74 -9.68
CA GLY A 24 9.00 -8.53 -10.25
C GLY A 24 9.50 -7.09 -10.22
N PHE A 25 8.71 -6.14 -9.72
CA PHE A 25 9.14 -4.76 -9.54
C PHE A 25 9.79 -4.52 -8.17
N LEU A 26 10.51 -3.41 -8.06
CA LEU A 26 11.00 -2.89 -6.79
C LEU A 26 9.83 -2.42 -5.92
N GLU A 27 10.01 -2.46 -4.60
CA GLU A 27 9.04 -2.01 -3.60
C GLU A 27 8.46 -0.61 -3.92
N ILE A 28 9.32 0.34 -4.32
CA ILE A 28 8.92 1.72 -4.63
C ILE A 28 7.85 1.80 -5.72
N VAL A 29 7.85 0.86 -6.68
CA VAL A 29 6.85 0.81 -7.75
C VAL A 29 5.50 0.41 -7.18
N TYR A 30 5.46 -0.60 -6.31
CA TYR A 30 4.22 -1.02 -5.64
C TYR A 30 3.71 0.05 -4.69
N GLN A 31 4.59 0.70 -3.93
CA GLN A 31 4.22 1.79 -3.04
C GLN A 31 3.59 2.96 -3.81
N THR A 32 4.18 3.34 -4.95
CA THR A 32 3.66 4.41 -5.81
C THR A 32 2.30 4.04 -6.39
N ALA A 33 2.15 2.82 -6.93
CA ALA A 33 0.89 2.38 -7.50
C ALA A 33 -0.23 2.26 -6.45
N LEU A 34 0.09 1.79 -5.24
CA LEU A 34 -0.86 1.71 -4.15
C LEU A 34 -1.28 3.09 -3.63
N ALA A 35 -0.36 4.04 -3.58
CA ALA A 35 -0.67 5.43 -3.24
C ALA A 35 -1.65 6.05 -4.24
N LEU A 36 -1.45 5.82 -5.55
CA LEU A 36 -2.39 6.26 -6.59
C LEU A 36 -3.77 5.61 -6.41
N GLU A 37 -3.83 4.31 -6.18
CA GLU A 37 -5.09 3.58 -5.98
C GLU A 37 -5.83 4.06 -4.71
N PHE A 38 -5.12 4.34 -3.62
CA PHE A 38 -5.71 4.91 -2.41
C PHE A 38 -6.23 6.33 -2.65
N GLN A 39 -5.50 7.15 -3.40
CA GLN A 39 -5.97 8.48 -3.77
C GLN A 39 -7.25 8.44 -4.62
N GLU A 40 -7.32 7.56 -5.63
CA GLU A 40 -8.52 7.38 -6.46
C GLU A 40 -9.73 6.91 -5.66
N ARG A 41 -9.51 6.06 -4.65
CA ARG A 41 -10.58 5.53 -3.77
C ARG A 41 -10.92 6.43 -2.60
N GLY A 42 -10.19 7.53 -2.40
CA GLY A 42 -10.36 8.41 -1.24
C GLY A 42 -10.00 7.75 0.09
N ILE A 43 -9.13 6.72 0.08
CA ILE A 43 -8.65 6.06 1.30
C ILE A 43 -7.56 6.94 1.92
N PRO A 44 -7.68 7.39 3.18
CA PRO A 44 -6.66 8.20 3.82
C PRO A 44 -5.35 7.42 4.02
N PHE A 45 -4.22 7.98 3.59
CA PHE A 45 -2.91 7.36 3.77
C PHE A 45 -1.80 8.41 3.91
N LYS A 46 -0.62 7.94 4.31
CA LYS A 46 0.63 8.71 4.24
C LYS A 46 1.65 7.89 3.47
N ALA A 47 2.18 8.44 2.39
CA ALA A 47 3.32 7.86 1.69
C ALA A 47 4.64 8.26 2.37
N GLU A 48 5.66 7.42 2.23
CA GLU A 48 7.05 7.75 2.58
C GLU A 48 7.21 8.23 4.03
N VAL A 49 6.42 7.67 4.94
CA VAL A 49 6.55 7.95 6.37
C VAL A 49 7.94 7.51 6.80
N ALA A 50 8.70 8.44 7.38
CA ALA A 50 10.04 8.16 7.89
C ALA A 50 9.97 7.01 8.91
N LEU A 51 10.53 5.86 8.54
CA LEU A 51 10.70 4.74 9.44
C LEU A 51 12.04 4.92 10.15
N PRO A 52 12.05 5.11 11.48
CA PRO A 52 13.31 5.21 12.22
C PRO A 52 14.01 3.85 12.19
N ILE A 53 14.89 3.65 11.22
CA ILE A 53 15.70 2.44 11.10
C ILE A 53 16.96 2.62 11.94
N ARG A 54 17.18 1.69 12.86
CA ARG A 54 18.44 1.55 13.57
C ARG A 54 19.25 0.42 12.95
N TYR A 55 20.46 0.71 12.49
CA TYR A 55 21.39 -0.28 12.00
C TYR A 55 22.42 -0.60 13.10
N LYS A 56 22.51 -1.87 13.51
CA LYS A 56 23.42 -2.34 14.56
C LYS A 56 23.26 -1.59 15.90
N GLY A 57 22.01 -1.29 16.29
CA GLY A 57 21.71 -0.61 17.56
C GLY A 57 21.99 0.89 17.56
N LYS A 58 22.22 1.50 16.38
CA LYS A 58 22.34 2.95 16.18
C LYS A 58 21.36 3.42 15.12
#